data_AF-A0A2K5I024-F1
#
_entry.id   AF-A0A2K5I024-F1
#
_cell.length_a   1.000
_cell.length_b   1.000
_cell.length_c   1.000
_cell.angle_alpha   90.00
_cell.angle_beta   90.00
_cell.angle_gamma   90.00
#
_symmetry.space_group_name_H-M   'P 1'
#
loop_
_entity.id
_entity.type
_entity.pdbx_description
1 polymer ?
#
loop_
_entity_poly.entity_id
_entity_poly.type
_entity_poly.pdbx_seq_one_letter_code
_entity_poly.pdbx_strand_id
1 'polypeptide(L)'
;GELLPKGEVWKPLTPISALSPQVQVASATISRQDEVPPPQVVSQQPRRSLEKECQAGYHSSEHTGTCNPCTEGVDYTSASNSEPSCLPCAVCKSDEEEMSPCTTTNNTVCQCKPGSFRNGNSTEMCRKCSTGCPSGEDQVSNCTSWSDIQCVEEFGASATVETPAAEETMTASPGTPASSGYLSCIIVGIVVLIVLLIV
;
A
#
# COMPACT_ATOMS: atom_id res chain seq x y z
N GLY A 1 54.90 -69.61 2.43
CA GLY A 1 56.02 -70.04 3.27
C GLY A 1 55.86 -69.34 4.60
N GLU A 2 55.77 -70.14 5.66
CA GLU A 2 55.64 -69.75 7.06
C GLU A 2 56.78 -68.84 7.55
N LEU A 3 56.51 -68.10 8.63
CA LEU A 3 57.24 -68.16 9.93
C LEU A 3 57.36 -66.77 10.59
N LEU A 4 56.56 -66.57 11.65
CA LEU A 4 56.92 -65.80 12.86
C LEU A 4 58.23 -66.37 13.44
N PRO A 5 59.09 -65.63 14.21
CA PRO A 5 58.68 -65.19 15.56
C PRO A 5 59.48 -64.07 16.27
N LYS A 6 58.96 -63.68 17.45
CA LYS A 6 59.64 -63.31 18.73
C LYS A 6 60.62 -62.12 18.74
N GLY A 7 60.67 -61.27 19.76
CA GLY A 7 60.13 -61.29 21.10
C GLY A 7 60.76 -60.12 21.88
N GLU A 8 60.03 -59.63 22.88
CA GLU A 8 60.36 -58.52 23.76
C GLU A 8 61.61 -58.76 24.63
N VAL A 9 62.32 -57.70 25.03
CA VAL A 9 63.09 -57.66 26.29
C VAL A 9 62.91 -56.31 26.99
N TRP A 10 62.66 -56.40 28.29
CA TRP A 10 62.19 -55.37 29.20
C TRP A 10 63.28 -54.44 29.77
N LYS A 11 62.93 -53.15 29.84
CA LYS A 11 62.87 -52.21 30.99
C LYS A 11 63.91 -52.34 32.12
N PRO A 12 64.38 -51.18 32.63
CA PRO A 12 64.12 -50.90 34.04
C PRO A 12 63.58 -49.49 34.32
N LEU A 13 62.97 -49.38 35.50
CA LEU A 13 62.03 -48.37 35.99
C LEU A 13 62.70 -47.22 36.77
N THR A 14 62.19 -46.01 36.50
CA THR A 14 61.84 -44.83 37.36
C THR A 14 62.53 -44.58 38.71
N PRO A 15 62.58 -43.29 39.13
CA PRO A 15 61.61 -42.87 40.17
C PRO A 15 60.99 -41.45 40.02
N ILE A 16 59.65 -41.43 40.09
CA ILE A 16 58.65 -40.62 40.83
C ILE A 16 58.98 -39.20 41.35
N SER A 17 58.13 -38.22 40.97
CA SER A 17 57.55 -37.20 41.86
C SER A 17 56.14 -36.78 41.38
N ALA A 18 55.19 -36.76 42.33
CA ALA A 18 53.74 -36.53 42.21
C ALA A 18 53.41 -35.09 41.76
N LEU A 19 52.63 -34.85 40.70
CA LEU A 19 51.16 -34.96 40.49
C LEU A 19 50.51 -33.56 40.42
N SER A 20 50.29 -33.07 39.20
CA SER A 20 49.31 -32.05 38.84
C SER A 20 48.37 -32.69 37.81
N PRO A 21 47.03 -32.72 37.99
CA PRO A 21 46.14 -33.33 37.02
C PRO A 21 46.01 -32.44 35.78
N GLN A 22 46.68 -32.86 34.71
CA GLN A 22 46.19 -32.64 33.35
C GLN A 22 45.09 -33.65 33.09
N VAL A 23 43.93 -33.22 32.58
CA VAL A 23 43.09 -34.08 31.75
C VAL A 23 42.81 -33.33 30.46
N GLN A 24 43.53 -33.75 29.42
CA GLN A 24 43.17 -33.46 28.04
C GLN A 24 42.03 -34.40 27.63
N VAL A 25 41.11 -33.93 26.80
CA VAL A 25 40.28 -34.84 26.01
C VAL A 25 40.63 -34.62 24.54
N ALA A 26 40.97 -35.74 23.91
CA ALA A 26 41.52 -35.87 22.59
C ALA A 26 40.56 -35.44 21.47
N SER A 27 41.12 -34.91 20.40
CA SER A 27 40.47 -34.89 19.09
C SER A 27 40.55 -36.27 18.47
N ALA A 28 39.40 -36.88 18.21
CA ALA A 28 39.27 -38.02 17.30
C ALA A 28 38.16 -37.72 16.28
N THR A 29 38.57 -37.68 15.02
CA THR A 29 37.71 -37.71 13.83
C THR A 29 37.11 -39.11 13.69
N ILE A 30 35.86 -39.19 13.20
CA ILE A 30 35.20 -40.28 12.42
C ILE A 30 33.78 -40.56 12.95
N SER A 31 32.76 -40.10 12.22
CA SER A 31 31.91 -40.92 11.34
C SER A 31 30.57 -40.20 11.13
N ARG A 32 30.20 -39.96 9.87
CA ARG A 32 28.84 -39.55 9.53
C ARG A 32 27.89 -40.72 9.73
N GLN A 33 26.92 -40.58 10.62
CA GLN A 33 25.61 -41.24 10.52
C GLN A 33 24.60 -40.52 11.42
N ASP A 34 23.50 -40.10 10.80
CA ASP A 34 22.20 -39.72 11.38
C ASP A 34 22.22 -38.86 12.66
N GLU A 35 22.47 -37.56 12.48
CA GLU A 35 22.04 -36.57 13.46
C GLU A 35 20.59 -36.19 13.14
N VAL A 36 19.66 -36.73 13.92
CA VAL A 36 18.28 -36.24 13.99
C VAL A 36 18.35 -34.72 14.19
N PRO A 37 17.66 -33.89 13.39
CA PRO A 37 17.69 -32.46 13.58
C PRO A 37 17.37 -32.16 15.04
N PRO A 38 18.08 -31.23 15.71
CA PRO A 38 17.77 -30.89 17.09
C PRO A 38 16.26 -30.62 17.17
N PRO A 39 15.57 -31.04 18.25
CA PRO A 39 14.16 -30.68 18.38
C PRO A 39 14.13 -29.18 18.18
N GLN A 40 13.38 -28.77 17.18
CA GLN A 40 13.20 -27.36 16.84
C GLN A 40 12.96 -26.72 18.20
N VAL A 41 13.82 -25.80 18.64
CA VAL A 41 13.43 -24.90 19.71
C VAL A 41 12.27 -24.19 19.05
N VAL A 42 11.06 -24.72 19.30
CA VAL A 42 9.84 -23.98 19.10
C VAL A 42 10.12 -22.78 19.95
N SER A 43 10.49 -21.70 19.28
CA SER A 43 10.36 -20.37 19.84
C SER A 43 8.93 -20.37 20.33
N GLN A 44 8.77 -20.62 21.63
CA GLN A 44 7.61 -20.16 22.35
C GLN A 44 7.81 -18.65 22.49
N GLN A 45 7.96 -17.95 21.35
CA GLN A 45 7.08 -16.82 21.17
C GLN A 45 5.72 -17.36 21.56
N PRO A 46 5.07 -16.79 22.60
CA PRO A 46 3.64 -16.93 22.68
C PRO A 46 3.19 -16.65 21.25
N ARG A 47 2.51 -17.60 20.60
CA ARG A 47 1.69 -17.23 19.44
C ARG A 47 1.04 -15.95 19.89
N ARG A 48 1.36 -14.80 19.27
CA ARG A 48 0.70 -13.53 19.60
C ARG A 48 -0.76 -13.93 19.75
N SER A 49 -1.22 -13.91 21.01
CA SER A 49 -2.47 -14.53 21.40
C SER A 49 -3.44 -14.07 20.36
N LEU A 50 -4.00 -14.99 19.54
CA LEU A 50 -4.87 -14.70 18.40
C LEU A 50 -5.50 -13.34 18.65
N GLU A 51 -4.96 -12.29 18.00
CA GLU A 51 -5.27 -10.91 18.37
C GLU A 51 -6.79 -10.88 18.42
N LYS A 52 -7.36 -10.64 19.62
CA LYS A 52 -8.76 -11.00 19.86
C LYS A 52 -9.62 -9.99 19.13
N GLU A 53 -9.78 -10.22 17.84
CA GLU A 53 -10.53 -9.37 16.95
C GLU A 53 -12.00 -9.54 17.27
N CYS A 54 -12.65 -8.41 17.49
CA CYS A 54 -14.08 -8.32 17.60
C CYS A 54 -14.67 -8.26 16.20
N GLN A 55 -15.75 -8.99 15.98
CA GLN A 55 -16.51 -8.94 14.75
C GLN A 55 -17.11 -7.54 14.51
N ALA A 56 -17.55 -7.28 13.28
CA ALA A 56 -18.31 -6.07 12.95
C ALA A 56 -19.51 -5.87 13.91
N GLY A 57 -19.78 -4.63 14.29
CA GLY A 57 -20.77 -4.30 15.31
C GLY A 57 -20.26 -4.38 16.75
N TYR A 58 -18.97 -4.67 16.94
CA TYR A 58 -18.33 -4.71 18.24
C TYR A 58 -16.97 -4.02 18.20
N HIS A 59 -16.52 -3.58 19.38
CA HIS A 59 -15.19 -3.00 19.61
C HIS A 59 -14.50 -3.69 20.80
N SER A 60 -13.18 -3.62 20.84
CA SER A 60 -12.37 -4.24 21.89
C SER A 60 -12.30 -3.34 23.13
N SER A 61 -12.39 -3.96 24.31
CA SER A 61 -12.04 -3.31 25.58
C SER A 61 -10.51 -3.30 25.74
N GLU A 62 -9.93 -2.11 25.85
CA GLU A 62 -8.48 -1.87 25.97
C GLU A 62 -7.77 -2.77 27.00
N HIS A 63 -8.43 -3.11 28.11
CA HIS A 63 -7.81 -3.84 29.23
C HIS A 63 -8.22 -5.31 29.34
N THR A 64 -9.38 -5.69 28.80
CA THR A 64 -9.92 -7.05 28.98
C THR A 64 -9.93 -7.87 27.68
N GLY A 65 -9.77 -7.22 26.53
CA GLY A 65 -9.99 -7.84 25.21
C GLY A 65 -11.41 -8.39 25.05
N THR A 66 -12.38 -7.90 25.83
CA THR A 66 -13.80 -8.26 25.66
C THR A 66 -14.39 -7.45 24.52
N CYS A 67 -15.27 -8.07 23.73
CA CYS A 67 -15.96 -7.40 22.65
C CYS A 67 -17.25 -6.78 23.16
N ASN A 68 -17.32 -5.45 23.16
CA ASN A 68 -18.49 -4.68 23.53
C ASN A 68 -19.26 -4.28 22.26
N PRO A 69 -20.60 -4.32 22.28
CA PRO A 69 -21.40 -3.96 21.11
C PRO A 69 -21.35 -2.46 20.85
N CYS A 70 -21.45 -2.09 19.57
CA CYS A 70 -21.80 -0.73 19.18
C CYS A 70 -23.26 -0.43 19.51
N THR A 71 -23.62 0.85 19.49
CA THR A 71 -24.94 1.37 19.78
C THR A 71 -25.66 1.71 18.48
N GLU A 72 -26.80 1.06 18.25
CA GLU A 72 -27.64 1.26 17.06
C GLU A 72 -27.93 2.75 16.82
N GLY A 73 -27.66 3.24 15.61
CA GLY A 73 -27.87 4.64 15.22
C GLY A 73 -26.88 5.66 15.80
N VAL A 74 -25.89 5.23 16.58
CA VAL A 74 -24.90 6.13 17.22
C VAL A 74 -23.49 5.87 16.71
N ASP A 75 -23.07 4.61 16.67
CA ASP A 75 -21.75 4.20 16.22
C ASP A 75 -21.73 2.80 15.58
N TYR A 76 -20.65 2.49 14.86
CA TYR A 76 -20.54 1.27 14.07
C TYR A 76 -19.09 0.77 13.93
N THR A 77 -18.94 -0.50 13.59
CA THR A 77 -17.70 -1.05 13.02
C THR A 77 -18.04 -1.97 11.85
N SER A 78 -17.47 -1.72 10.67
CA SER A 78 -17.86 -2.42 9.43
C SER A 78 -17.16 -3.75 9.20
N ALA A 79 -16.08 -4.01 9.92
CA ALA A 79 -15.26 -5.19 9.76
C ALA A 79 -14.76 -5.68 11.12
N SER A 80 -14.17 -6.89 11.12
CA SER A 80 -13.41 -7.37 12.26
C SER A 80 -12.31 -6.39 12.62
N ASN A 81 -12.16 -6.09 13.91
CA ASN A 81 -11.28 -5.04 14.38
C ASN A 81 -10.80 -5.32 15.81
N SER A 82 -9.78 -4.57 16.24
CA SER A 82 -9.33 -4.52 17.64
C SER A 82 -9.41 -3.09 18.20
N GLU A 83 -10.33 -2.28 17.66
CA GLU A 83 -10.43 -0.85 17.98
C GLU A 83 -10.98 -0.66 19.41
N PRO A 84 -10.47 0.29 20.20
CA PRO A 84 -10.96 0.54 21.56
C PRO A 84 -12.39 1.08 21.63
N SER A 85 -12.96 1.57 20.52
CA SER A 85 -14.31 2.12 20.42
C SER A 85 -14.90 1.95 19.03
N CYS A 86 -16.23 2.01 18.90
CA CYS A 86 -16.89 2.09 17.60
C CYS A 86 -16.71 3.47 16.94
N LEU A 87 -16.90 3.55 15.62
CA LEU A 87 -16.82 4.78 14.85
C LEU A 87 -18.16 5.52 14.89
N PRO A 88 -18.22 6.83 15.15
CA PRO A 88 -19.48 7.55 15.17
C PRO A 88 -20.14 7.53 13.79
N CYS A 89 -21.46 7.42 13.78
CA CYS A 89 -22.26 7.50 12.57
C CYS A 89 -22.12 8.89 11.92
N ALA A 90 -22.06 8.92 10.59
CA ALA A 90 -22.16 10.15 9.82
C ALA A 90 -23.57 10.73 9.95
N VAL A 91 -23.65 12.06 10.04
CA VAL A 91 -24.92 12.79 9.98
C VAL A 91 -25.00 13.47 8.62
N CYS A 92 -26.06 13.20 7.86
CA CYS A 92 -26.23 13.81 6.55
C CYS A 92 -26.42 15.32 6.66
N LYS A 93 -25.72 16.05 5.80
CA LYS A 93 -25.78 17.51 5.73
C LYS A 93 -27.12 17.98 5.18
N SER A 94 -27.40 19.28 5.30
CA SER A 94 -28.69 19.86 4.86
C SER A 94 -28.97 19.72 3.35
N ASP A 95 -27.93 19.55 2.55
CA ASP A 95 -27.93 19.37 1.10
C ASP A 95 -27.82 17.90 0.66
N GLU A 96 -27.80 16.99 1.62
CA GLU A 96 -27.81 15.55 1.43
C GLU A 96 -29.15 14.95 1.87
N GLU A 97 -29.40 13.73 1.40
CA GLU A 97 -30.47 12.85 1.82
C GLU A 97 -29.88 11.56 2.36
N GLU A 98 -30.47 11.04 3.43
CA GLU A 98 -30.13 9.73 3.99
C GLU A 98 -30.68 8.65 3.08
N MET A 99 -29.79 7.86 2.49
CA MET A 99 -30.14 6.72 1.64
C MET A 99 -30.29 5.44 2.45
N SER A 100 -29.52 5.32 3.54
CA SER A 100 -29.68 4.26 4.51
C SER A 100 -29.27 4.72 5.91
N PRO A 101 -29.99 4.28 6.96
CA PRO A 101 -29.67 4.64 8.33
C PRO A 101 -28.37 3.97 8.78
N CYS A 102 -27.77 4.51 9.84
CA CYS A 102 -26.66 3.87 10.53
C CYS A 102 -27.14 2.65 11.33
N THR A 103 -26.38 1.57 11.26
CA THR A 103 -26.55 0.37 12.09
C THR A 103 -25.24 0.05 12.80
N THR A 104 -25.22 -0.88 13.75
CA THR A 104 -23.96 -1.26 14.40
C THR A 104 -22.86 -1.71 13.43
N THR A 105 -23.21 -2.17 12.22
CA THR A 105 -22.23 -2.68 11.23
C THR A 105 -22.05 -1.79 10.01
N ASN A 106 -22.85 -0.74 9.85
CA ASN A 106 -22.82 0.11 8.66
C ASN A 106 -23.00 1.57 9.04
N ASN A 107 -22.20 2.43 8.43
CA ASN A 107 -22.40 3.87 8.55
C ASN A 107 -23.70 4.30 7.88
N THR A 108 -24.20 5.47 8.26
CA THR A 108 -25.16 6.24 7.47
C THR A 108 -24.62 6.44 6.05
N VAL A 109 -25.46 6.21 5.04
CA VAL A 109 -25.12 6.56 3.65
C VAL A 109 -25.82 7.85 3.28
N CYS A 110 -25.03 8.91 3.09
CA CYS A 110 -25.52 10.22 2.67
C CYS A 110 -25.25 10.44 1.19
N GLN A 111 -26.23 10.94 0.46
CA GLN A 111 -26.12 11.25 -0.96
C GLN A 111 -26.63 12.65 -1.25
N CYS A 112 -25.99 13.35 -2.19
CA CYS A 112 -26.43 14.67 -2.60
C CYS A 112 -27.87 14.65 -3.11
N LYS A 113 -28.64 15.69 -2.74
CA LYS A 113 -30.02 15.88 -3.20
C LYS A 113 -30.11 15.92 -4.72
N PRO A 114 -31.26 15.55 -5.32
CA PRO A 114 -31.47 15.64 -6.76
C PRO A 114 -31.10 17.01 -7.34
N GLY A 115 -30.40 17.00 -8.48
CA GLY A 115 -29.87 18.22 -9.10
C GLY A 115 -28.59 18.76 -8.45
N SER A 116 -27.93 17.96 -7.61
CA SER A 116 -26.61 18.26 -7.07
C SER A 116 -25.72 17.01 -7.01
N PHE A 117 -24.42 17.23 -6.99
CA PHE A 117 -23.40 16.19 -7.04
C PHE A 117 -22.23 16.51 -6.11
N ARG A 118 -21.51 15.47 -5.69
CA ARG A 118 -20.22 15.60 -5.01
C ARG A 118 -19.22 14.66 -5.65
N ASN A 119 -18.16 15.23 -6.22
CA ASN A 119 -17.05 14.44 -6.72
C ASN A 119 -16.08 14.06 -5.58
N GLY A 120 -15.12 13.18 -5.84
CA GLY A 120 -14.13 12.77 -4.83
C GLY A 120 -13.17 13.87 -4.36
N ASN A 121 -13.18 15.07 -4.97
CA ASN A 121 -12.26 16.17 -4.62
C ASN A 121 -12.90 17.32 -3.82
N SER A 122 -14.22 17.32 -3.64
CA SER A 122 -14.97 18.38 -2.94
C SER A 122 -15.68 17.81 -1.73
N THR A 123 -15.06 17.87 -0.55
CA THR A 123 -15.57 17.17 0.65
C THR A 123 -16.65 17.93 1.41
N GLU A 124 -16.75 19.25 1.24
CA GLU A 124 -17.55 20.05 2.18
C GLU A 124 -19.02 20.25 1.79
N MET A 125 -19.38 20.28 0.51
CA MET A 125 -20.75 20.63 0.08
C MET A 125 -21.09 20.02 -1.29
N CYS A 126 -22.35 19.61 -1.48
CA CYS A 126 -22.90 19.23 -2.77
C CYS A 126 -22.98 20.44 -3.71
N ARG A 127 -22.43 20.27 -4.91
CA ARG A 127 -22.43 21.27 -5.97
C ARG A 127 -23.67 21.11 -6.83
N LYS A 128 -24.29 22.21 -7.26
CA LYS A 128 -25.40 22.13 -8.21
C LYS A 128 -24.90 21.61 -9.56
N CYS A 129 -25.71 20.79 -10.20
CA CYS A 129 -25.46 20.37 -11.58
C CYS A 129 -25.47 21.59 -12.50
N SER A 130 -24.60 21.58 -13.49
CA SER A 130 -24.65 22.52 -14.61
C SER A 130 -25.93 22.28 -15.41
N THR A 131 -26.55 23.35 -15.90
CA THR A 131 -27.82 23.28 -16.63
C THR A 131 -27.65 22.90 -18.11
N GLY A 132 -26.43 22.94 -18.63
CA GLY A 132 -26.10 22.62 -20.01
C GLY A 132 -24.61 22.80 -20.29
N CYS A 133 -24.18 22.35 -21.47
CA CYS A 133 -22.81 22.48 -21.91
C CYS A 133 -22.50 23.90 -22.42
N PRO A 134 -21.23 24.32 -22.39
CA PRO A 134 -20.76 25.50 -23.10
C PRO A 134 -21.11 25.45 -24.61
N SER A 135 -21.10 26.61 -25.26
CA SER A 135 -21.36 26.70 -26.70
C SER A 135 -20.29 25.95 -27.50
N GLY A 136 -20.70 25.11 -28.45
CA GLY A 136 -19.80 24.27 -29.25
C GLY A 136 -19.48 22.91 -28.63
N GLU A 137 -20.12 22.57 -27.51
CA GLU A 137 -20.01 21.27 -26.86
C GLU A 137 -21.39 20.60 -26.73
N ASP A 138 -21.41 19.28 -26.91
CA ASP A 138 -22.57 18.43 -26.73
C ASP A 138 -22.51 17.66 -25.42
N GLN A 139 -23.65 17.53 -24.74
CA GLN A 139 -23.76 16.71 -23.54
C GLN A 139 -23.66 15.23 -23.90
N VAL A 140 -22.70 14.54 -23.30
CA VAL A 140 -22.53 13.08 -23.45
C VAL A 140 -23.00 12.28 -22.25
N SER A 141 -23.15 12.94 -21.10
CA SER A 141 -23.70 12.30 -19.91
C SER A 141 -24.49 13.26 -19.03
N ASN A 142 -25.51 12.70 -18.38
CA ASN A 142 -26.33 13.42 -17.42
C ASN A 142 -25.60 13.61 -16.09
N CYS A 143 -26.03 14.61 -15.33
CA CYS A 143 -25.60 14.79 -13.95
C CYS A 143 -26.03 13.60 -13.08
N THR A 144 -25.14 13.16 -12.19
CA THR A 144 -25.39 12.13 -11.18
C THR A 144 -25.14 12.71 -9.79
N SER A 145 -25.36 11.94 -8.72
CA SER A 145 -24.99 12.39 -7.38
C SER A 145 -23.48 12.45 -7.14
N TRP A 146 -22.65 11.97 -8.08
CA TRP A 146 -21.19 11.89 -7.95
C TRP A 146 -20.44 12.72 -9.00
N SER A 147 -21.10 13.12 -10.08
CA SER A 147 -20.51 13.85 -11.20
C SER A 147 -21.49 14.86 -11.77
N ASP A 148 -20.96 15.98 -12.27
CA ASP A 148 -21.74 16.88 -13.12
C ASP A 148 -22.09 16.23 -14.46
N ILE A 149 -22.82 16.96 -15.30
CA ILE A 149 -22.90 16.68 -16.73
C ILE A 149 -21.49 16.59 -17.34
N GLN A 150 -21.31 15.74 -18.35
CA GLN A 150 -20.10 15.78 -19.18
C GLN A 150 -20.42 16.29 -20.57
N CYS A 151 -19.50 17.10 -21.06
CA CYS A 151 -19.57 17.80 -22.33
C CYS A 151 -18.35 17.43 -23.17
N VAL A 152 -18.54 17.28 -24.47
CA VAL A 152 -17.45 17.09 -25.44
C VAL A 152 -17.63 18.07 -26.57
N GLU A 153 -16.54 18.57 -27.12
CA GLU A 153 -16.60 19.40 -28.32
C GLU A 153 -17.27 18.63 -29.45
N GLU A 154 -18.23 19.29 -30.11
CA GLU A 154 -18.76 18.78 -31.36
C GLU A 154 -17.60 18.81 -32.37
N PHE A 155 -17.05 17.64 -32.74
CA PHE A 155 -16.15 17.53 -33.89
C PHE A 155 -16.98 17.74 -35.16
N GLY A 156 -17.42 18.98 -35.36
CA GLY A 156 -18.00 19.43 -36.61
C GLY A 156 -17.03 19.11 -37.72
N ALA A 157 -17.51 18.31 -38.67
CA ALA A 157 -16.82 18.04 -39.91
C ALA A 157 -16.41 19.37 -40.57
N SER A 158 -15.15 19.74 -40.42
CA SER A 158 -14.46 20.71 -41.26
C SER A 158 -13.31 19.92 -41.88
N ALA A 159 -13.34 19.55 -43.16
CA ALA A 159 -13.71 20.38 -44.28
C ALA A 159 -14.68 19.68 -45.24
N THR A 160 -15.80 20.34 -45.56
CA THR A 160 -16.25 20.32 -46.95
C THR A 160 -15.09 20.90 -47.77
N VAL A 161 -14.45 20.04 -48.54
CA VAL A 161 -13.51 20.43 -49.60
C VAL A 161 -14.33 21.25 -50.60
N GLU A 162 -14.39 22.56 -50.41
CA GLU A 162 -14.58 23.46 -51.54
C GLU A 162 -13.28 23.40 -52.33
N THR A 163 -13.33 22.71 -53.46
CA THR A 163 -12.32 22.76 -54.51
C THR A 163 -12.12 24.20 -54.96
N PRO A 164 -10.93 24.83 -54.77
CA PRO A 164 -10.55 25.98 -55.56
C PRO A 164 -9.76 25.44 -56.75
N ALA A 165 -10.26 25.72 -57.95
CA ALA A 165 -9.44 25.64 -59.14
C ALA A 165 -8.17 26.48 -58.94
N ALA A 166 -7.05 25.91 -59.37
CA ALA A 166 -5.71 26.46 -59.53
C ALA A 166 -5.58 28.00 -59.52
N GLU A 167 -4.72 28.53 -58.64
CA GLU A 167 -3.36 28.95 -59.03
C GLU A 167 -2.57 29.51 -57.82
N GLU A 168 -1.32 29.06 -57.73
CA GLU A 168 -0.09 29.72 -57.26
C GLU A 168 -0.15 30.75 -56.12
N THR A 169 0.60 30.47 -55.04
CA THR A 169 1.79 31.26 -54.62
C THR A 169 2.22 30.85 -53.21
N MET A 170 3.49 30.48 -53.08
CA MET A 170 4.16 30.20 -51.80
C MET A 170 4.12 31.42 -50.87
N THR A 171 3.75 31.23 -49.61
CA THR A 171 4.33 31.99 -48.50
C THR A 171 4.30 31.14 -47.24
N ALA A 172 5.48 30.67 -46.85
CA ALA A 172 5.77 30.10 -45.55
C ALA A 172 6.05 31.21 -44.54
N SER A 173 5.41 31.17 -43.37
CA SER A 173 5.92 31.81 -42.14
C SER A 173 5.12 31.40 -40.90
N PRO A 174 5.67 31.58 -39.68
CA PRO A 174 6.10 30.45 -38.89
C PRO A 174 5.29 30.32 -37.60
N GLY A 175 5.39 29.12 -37.03
CA GLY A 175 4.84 28.80 -35.71
C GLY A 175 5.36 29.70 -34.59
N THR A 176 4.48 29.85 -33.62
CA THR A 176 4.63 30.43 -32.29
C THR A 176 5.99 30.11 -31.65
N PRO A 177 6.71 31.07 -31.04
CA PRO A 177 7.98 30.80 -30.37
C PRO A 177 7.72 29.98 -29.10
N ALA A 178 8.16 28.72 -29.10
CA ALA A 178 8.48 28.04 -27.86
C ALA A 178 9.56 28.85 -27.15
N SER A 179 9.24 29.34 -25.95
CA SER A 179 10.12 30.10 -25.07
C SER A 179 11.50 29.44 -24.95
N SER A 180 12.48 29.98 -25.66
CA SER A 180 13.89 29.58 -25.61
C SER A 180 14.47 29.69 -24.19
N GLY A 181 13.86 30.53 -23.33
CA GLY A 181 14.24 30.66 -21.92
C GLY A 181 13.87 29.44 -21.07
N TYR A 182 12.80 28.71 -21.40
CA TYR A 182 12.34 27.59 -20.58
C TYR A 182 13.29 26.38 -20.67
N LEU A 183 13.79 26.10 -21.87
CA LEU A 183 14.75 25.01 -22.08
C LEU A 183 16.10 25.33 -21.42
N SER A 184 16.52 26.60 -21.46
CA SER A 184 17.78 27.05 -20.84
C SER A 184 17.73 26.92 -19.31
N CYS A 185 16.60 27.28 -18.67
CA CYS A 185 16.41 27.14 -17.22
C CYS A 185 16.44 25.67 -16.75
N ILE A 186 15.84 24.75 -17.53
CA ILE A 186 15.86 23.33 -17.21
C ILE A 186 17.28 22.78 -17.24
N ILE A 187 18.07 23.12 -18.26
CA ILE A 187 19.45 22.65 -18.40
C ILE A 187 20.32 23.15 -17.25
N VAL A 188 20.22 24.42 -16.88
CA VAL A 188 20.98 24.99 -15.75
C VAL A 188 20.58 24.33 -14.42
N GLY A 189 19.28 24.11 -14.19
CA GLY A 189 18.80 23.43 -12.98
C GLY A 189 19.31 22.00 -12.86
N ILE A 190 19.31 21.24 -13.96
CA ILE A 190 19.84 19.87 -14.00
C ILE A 190 21.34 19.84 -13.73
N VAL A 191 22.11 20.76 -14.33
CA VAL A 191 23.57 20.83 -14.11
C VAL A 191 23.89 21.14 -12.65
N VAL A 192 23.19 22.11 -12.04
CA VAL A 192 23.37 22.45 -10.62
C VAL A 192 23.02 21.27 -9.72
N LEU A 193 21.92 20.56 -9.99
CA LEU A 193 21.52 19.36 -9.25
C LEU A 193 22.61 18.27 -9.32
N ILE A 194 23.13 18.00 -10.51
CA ILE A 194 24.17 16.98 -10.71
C ILE A 194 25.45 17.34 -9.95
N VAL A 195 25.87 18.61 -9.98
CA VAL A 195 27.07 19.05 -9.23
C VAL A 195 26.87 18.89 -7.72
N LEU A 196 25.68 19.18 -7.19
CA LEU A 196 25.37 19.00 -5.77
C LEU A 196 25.28 17.53 -5.33
N LEU A 197 25.07 16.60 -6.26
CA LEU A 197 25.05 15.16 -5.97
C LEU A 197 26.44 14.51 -6.06
N ILE A 198 27.43 15.20 -6.63
CA ILE A 198 28.79 14.70 -6.83
C ILE A 198 29.77 15.24 -5.76
N VAL A 199 29.40 16.33 -5.06
CA VAL A 199 30.12 16.87 -3.88
C VAL A 199 29.60 16.25 -2.59
#